data_AF-A0A317H7U2-F1
#
_entry.id   AF-A0A317H7U2-F1
#
_cell.length_a   1.000
_cell.length_b   1.000
_cell.length_c   1.000
_cell.angle_alpha   90.00
_cell.angle_beta   90.00
_cell.angle_gamma   90.00
#
_symmetry.space_group_name_H-M   'P 1'
#
loop_
_entity.id
_entity.type
_entity.pdbx_description
1 polymer ?
#
loop_
_entity_poly.entity_id
_entity_poly.type
_entity_poly.pdbx_seq_one_letter_code
_entity_poly.pdbx_strand_id
1 'polypeptide(L)'
;MQPPMDSPLGRIWQALRLPLVRRTGSWPWLWSAGCGAVLLVLLGGLVALHVRGTATTGASITTLQGTTLGGVPAPTFSLPDQNGQTISLSQFKGHPVVLTFFDSVCPHADCSLMAAYLNSTAHDMGAAQTKEVDWIALSLNPWHDTKESAKAFLSTRHVTMPLHFVLGSLAQMVPLWSAYHMQSILQPNGVVIHTTGVYLLDQQGRERVFLDEGFDPRMLSNDVHLLLTDSKIANQKATVGGASGQSHAPGYTTLTQTSPAGVLTLTASPGQYGTYSFEVEAWEAQGIPAEGTASMDLSMTSMNMGVLHIPLSTSGDGAPGTYSAHGVLSMEGGWQAVVTLTPWDGSPPISGTFHFTASY
;
A
#
# COMPACT_ATOMS: atom_id res chain seq x y z
N MET A 1 -9.12 71.25 12.32
CA MET A 1 -7.83 71.95 12.26
C MET A 1 -7.24 71.73 10.87
N GLN A 2 -7.33 72.74 10.00
CA GLN A 2 -6.59 72.83 8.74
C GLN A 2 -5.35 73.69 8.98
N PRO A 3 -4.18 73.35 8.40
CA PRO A 3 -3.09 74.29 8.27
C PRO A 3 -3.20 75.15 6.99
N PRO A 4 -2.65 76.38 7.01
CA PRO A 4 -2.96 77.45 6.06
C PRO A 4 -2.10 77.44 4.80
N MET A 5 -2.67 77.97 3.72
CA MET A 5 -1.97 78.42 2.52
C MET A 5 -1.63 79.90 2.69
N ASP A 6 -0.35 80.25 2.52
CA ASP A 6 0.10 81.58 2.10
C ASP A 6 1.55 81.48 1.59
N SER A 7 1.75 81.58 0.27
CA SER A 7 2.78 82.47 -0.26
C SER A 7 2.51 82.82 -1.73
N PRO A 8 2.88 84.05 -2.17
CA PRO A 8 2.39 84.66 -3.39
C PRO A 8 3.38 84.44 -4.54
N LEU A 9 2.88 84.32 -5.79
CA LEU A 9 3.46 84.89 -7.02
C LEU A 9 2.76 84.29 -8.27
N GLY A 10 2.23 85.17 -9.14
CA GLY A 10 1.89 84.85 -10.54
C GLY A 10 0.44 84.40 -10.77
N ARG A 11 -0.58 85.25 -10.63
CA ARG A 11 -1.06 86.13 -11.73
C ARG A 11 -0.86 85.52 -13.13
N ILE A 12 -1.96 85.06 -13.74
CA ILE A 12 -2.42 85.19 -15.15
C ILE A 12 -3.75 84.39 -15.17
N TRP A 13 -4.90 84.96 -14.83
CA TRP A 13 -5.79 85.72 -15.72
C TRP A 13 -5.83 85.22 -17.17
N GLN A 14 -6.80 84.38 -17.52
CA GLN A 14 -7.93 84.73 -18.41
C GLN A 14 -8.62 83.42 -18.85
N ALA A 15 -9.87 83.16 -18.44
CA ALA A 15 -11.11 83.73 -18.97
C ALA A 15 -11.72 82.83 -20.07
N LEU A 16 -12.97 82.44 -19.81
CA LEU A 16 -14.06 82.19 -20.76
C LEU A 16 -14.32 80.78 -21.32
N ARG A 17 -15.60 80.40 -21.09
CA ARG A 17 -16.57 79.80 -22.02
C ARG A 17 -16.72 78.26 -22.05
N LEU A 18 -17.66 77.82 -21.21
CA LEU A 18 -18.76 76.88 -21.55
C LEU A 18 -19.28 77.09 -23.01
N PRO A 19 -19.88 76.10 -23.72
CA PRO A 19 -20.99 75.31 -23.20
C PRO A 19 -21.19 73.86 -23.75
N LEU A 20 -22.24 73.24 -23.20
CA LEU A 20 -22.89 71.97 -23.54
C LEU A 20 -23.19 71.79 -25.04
N VAL A 21 -23.13 70.55 -25.53
CA VAL A 21 -24.13 70.03 -26.50
C VAL A 21 -24.52 68.59 -26.18
N ARG A 22 -25.84 68.37 -26.24
CA ARG A 22 -26.60 67.15 -26.00
C ARG A 22 -26.76 66.31 -27.29
N ARG A 23 -26.66 64.99 -27.10
CA ARG A 23 -27.62 63.93 -27.54
C ARG A 23 -27.68 63.53 -29.02
N THR A 24 -28.04 62.25 -29.17
CA THR A 24 -28.45 61.47 -30.37
C THR A 24 -27.28 61.02 -31.24
N GLY A 25 -27.19 59.80 -31.76
CA GLY A 25 -28.01 58.60 -31.77
C GLY A 25 -27.38 57.63 -32.78
N SER A 26 -27.63 56.33 -32.61
CA SER A 26 -27.46 55.22 -33.57
C SER A 26 -26.05 54.83 -34.08
N TRP A 27 -25.65 53.61 -33.67
CA TRP A 27 -25.01 52.54 -34.49
C TRP A 27 -25.19 52.76 -36.02
N PRO A 28 -24.23 52.45 -36.93
CA PRO A 28 -23.41 51.23 -36.89
C PRO A 28 -21.99 51.27 -37.53
N TRP A 29 -21.06 50.54 -36.95
CA TRP A 29 -19.73 50.33 -37.51
C TRP A 29 -19.25 48.91 -37.19
N LEU A 30 -19.81 47.96 -37.93
CA LEU A 30 -19.01 46.89 -38.53
C LEU A 30 -17.88 47.57 -39.34
N TRP A 31 -16.78 46.88 -39.64
CA TRP A 31 -15.57 47.39 -40.33
C TRP A 31 -14.46 47.95 -39.44
N SER A 32 -14.06 47.22 -38.40
CA SER A 32 -12.66 47.21 -37.91
C SER A 32 -12.29 45.94 -37.13
N ALA A 33 -12.93 44.82 -37.45
CA ALA A 33 -12.30 43.50 -37.35
C ALA A 33 -11.33 43.39 -38.53
N GLY A 34 -10.04 43.58 -38.30
CA GLY A 34 -9.04 43.39 -39.36
C GLY A 34 -7.61 43.29 -38.84
N CYS A 35 -7.19 44.20 -37.97
CA CYS A 35 -5.78 44.24 -37.53
C CYS A 35 -5.53 43.70 -36.11
N GLY A 36 -6.54 43.67 -35.24
CA GLY A 36 -6.36 43.20 -33.84
C GLY A 36 -6.41 41.69 -33.65
N ALA A 37 -7.11 40.96 -34.53
CA ALA A 37 -7.36 39.52 -34.35
C ALA A 37 -6.21 38.62 -34.85
N VAL A 38 -5.34 39.10 -35.73
CA VAL A 38 -4.24 38.28 -36.27
C VAL A 38 -3.06 38.21 -35.30
N LEU A 39 -2.83 39.23 -34.46
CA LEU A 39 -1.73 39.21 -33.50
C LEU A 39 -2.02 38.42 -32.21
N LEU A 40 -3.29 38.29 -31.81
CA LEU A 40 -3.67 37.48 -30.64
C LEU A 40 -3.76 35.98 -30.94
N VAL A 41 -3.99 35.59 -32.21
CA VAL A 41 -3.99 34.17 -32.61
C VAL A 41 -2.57 33.63 -32.80
N LEU A 42 -1.59 34.46 -33.19
CA LEU A 42 -0.20 34.01 -33.40
C LEU A 42 0.63 33.89 -32.10
N LEU A 43 0.28 34.64 -31.05
CA LEU A 43 0.88 34.45 -29.71
C LEU A 43 0.17 33.37 -28.88
N GLY A 44 -1.12 33.10 -29.14
CA GLY A 44 -1.82 31.92 -28.58
C GLY A 44 -1.40 30.60 -29.25
N GLY A 45 -1.01 30.63 -30.52
CA GLY A 45 -0.60 29.44 -31.29
C GLY A 45 0.80 28.91 -30.99
N LEU A 46 1.71 29.73 -30.45
CA LEU A 46 3.07 29.30 -30.11
C LEU A 46 3.22 28.76 -28.67
N VAL A 47 2.20 28.96 -27.81
CA VAL A 47 2.14 28.32 -26.47
C VAL A 47 1.38 26.98 -26.53
N ALA A 48 0.63 26.72 -27.61
CA ALA A 48 -0.18 25.51 -27.77
C ALA A 48 0.52 24.29 -28.41
N LEU A 49 1.85 24.35 -28.69
CA LEU A 49 2.54 23.29 -29.43
C LEU A 49 3.70 22.57 -28.70
N HIS A 50 3.87 22.74 -27.38
CA HIS A 50 4.93 22.02 -26.62
C HIS A 50 4.45 21.30 -25.36
N VAL A 51 3.14 21.09 -25.19
CA VAL A 51 2.63 20.16 -24.16
C VAL A 51 1.82 19.06 -24.86
N ARG A 52 2.51 18.30 -25.71
CA ARG A 52 2.17 16.87 -25.82
C ARG A 52 2.72 16.23 -24.57
N GLY A 53 1.96 16.34 -23.47
CA GLY A 53 2.18 15.50 -22.32
C GLY A 53 2.11 14.07 -22.82
N THR A 54 3.27 13.42 -22.95
CA THR A 54 3.32 11.97 -22.89
C THR A 54 2.70 11.63 -21.56
N ALA A 55 1.45 11.17 -21.56
CA ALA A 55 0.87 10.51 -20.42
C ALA A 55 1.74 9.26 -20.21
N THR A 56 2.82 9.41 -19.46
CA THR A 56 3.48 8.31 -18.78
C THR A 56 2.42 7.81 -17.82
N THR A 57 1.69 6.79 -18.23
CA THR A 57 1.04 5.86 -17.30
C THR A 57 2.13 5.42 -16.34
N GLY A 58 2.19 6.06 -15.17
CA GLY A 58 3.02 5.60 -14.08
C GLY A 58 2.63 4.15 -13.83
N ALA A 59 3.55 3.22 -14.03
CA ALA A 59 3.35 1.87 -13.61
C ALA A 59 3.22 1.93 -12.08
N SER A 60 2.01 1.73 -11.57
CA SER A 60 1.80 1.45 -10.15
C SER A 60 2.73 0.30 -9.78
N ILE A 61 3.69 0.54 -8.89
CA ILE A 61 4.46 -0.56 -8.29
C ILE A 61 3.48 -1.23 -7.34
N THR A 62 2.83 -2.28 -7.82
CA THR A 62 1.83 -3.01 -7.08
C THR A 62 2.54 -3.97 -6.13
N THR A 63 2.77 -3.48 -4.91
CA THR A 63 3.37 -4.26 -3.83
C THR A 63 2.29 -5.02 -3.08
N LEU A 64 2.56 -6.29 -2.79
CA LEU A 64 1.68 -7.11 -1.97
C LEU A 64 1.65 -6.59 -0.53
N GLN A 65 0.49 -6.61 0.11
CA GLN A 65 0.24 -5.89 1.35
C GLN A 65 0.46 -6.73 2.63
N GLY A 66 0.54 -8.05 2.52
CA GLY A 66 0.86 -8.95 3.64
C GLY A 66 2.35 -9.08 3.99
N THR A 67 2.66 -9.90 5.00
CA THR A 67 4.05 -10.21 5.41
C THR A 67 4.75 -10.97 4.30
N THR A 68 5.79 -10.40 3.69
CA THR A 68 6.53 -11.05 2.61
C THR A 68 7.21 -12.35 3.04
N LEU A 69 7.05 -13.39 2.24
CA LEU A 69 7.63 -14.72 2.47
C LEU A 69 8.82 -15.02 1.54
N GLY A 70 9.32 -14.01 0.83
CA GLY A 70 10.55 -14.12 0.04
C GLY A 70 10.44 -14.96 -1.24
N GLY A 71 9.24 -15.43 -1.62
CA GLY A 71 9.05 -16.17 -2.87
C GLY A 71 9.63 -17.58 -2.85
N VAL A 72 9.72 -18.20 -1.66
CA VAL A 72 10.19 -19.59 -1.52
C VAL A 72 9.12 -20.57 -2.06
N PRO A 73 9.51 -21.74 -2.60
CA PRO A 73 8.54 -22.75 -3.01
C PRO A 73 7.67 -23.18 -1.83
N ALA A 74 6.35 -23.20 -2.02
CA ALA A 74 5.43 -23.63 -0.97
C ALA A 74 5.55 -25.14 -0.71
N PRO A 75 5.42 -25.59 0.56
CA PRO A 75 5.41 -27.00 0.92
C PRO A 75 4.37 -27.80 0.12
N THR A 76 4.81 -28.89 -0.50
CA THR A 76 3.93 -29.72 -1.34
C THR A 76 3.14 -30.73 -0.52
N PHE A 77 1.91 -31.00 -0.92
CA PHE A 77 1.08 -32.08 -0.39
C PHE A 77 0.28 -32.76 -1.52
N SER A 78 -0.23 -33.96 -1.22
CA SER A 78 -1.20 -34.68 -2.06
C SER A 78 -2.13 -35.45 -1.14
N LEU A 79 -3.33 -34.91 -0.89
CA LEU A 79 -4.23 -35.35 0.16
C LEU A 79 -5.70 -35.20 -0.29
N PRO A 80 -6.62 -36.04 0.20
CA PRO A 80 -8.03 -35.95 -0.18
C PRO A 80 -8.72 -34.72 0.42
N ASP A 81 -9.64 -34.12 -0.32
CA ASP A 81 -10.55 -33.09 0.19
C ASP A 81 -11.82 -33.69 0.84
N GLN A 82 -12.74 -32.81 1.25
CA GLN A 82 -14.03 -33.17 1.82
C GLN A 82 -14.92 -33.99 0.88
N ASN A 83 -14.68 -33.95 -0.42
CA ASN A 83 -15.39 -34.74 -1.44
C ASN A 83 -14.66 -36.05 -1.76
N GLY A 84 -13.45 -36.26 -1.23
CA GLY A 84 -12.58 -37.39 -1.54
C GLY A 84 -11.76 -37.21 -2.81
N GLN A 85 -11.77 -36.02 -3.41
CA GLN A 85 -10.89 -35.69 -4.53
C GLN A 85 -9.47 -35.51 -4.00
N THR A 86 -8.48 -36.12 -4.64
CA THR A 86 -7.07 -35.90 -4.27
C THR A 86 -6.64 -34.51 -4.74
N ILE A 87 -6.23 -33.67 -3.80
CA ILE A 87 -5.77 -32.31 -4.03
C ILE A 87 -4.25 -32.28 -3.85
N SER A 88 -3.56 -31.73 -4.85
CA SER A 88 -2.12 -31.51 -4.80
C SER A 88 -1.79 -30.09 -5.23
N LEU A 89 -0.82 -29.45 -4.57
CA LEU A 89 -0.48 -28.07 -4.90
C LEU A 89 0.00 -27.92 -6.37
N SER A 90 0.65 -28.95 -6.91
CA SER A 90 1.12 -28.97 -8.29
C SER A 90 0.02 -28.86 -9.35
N GLN A 91 -1.22 -29.23 -9.02
CA GLN A 91 -2.33 -29.17 -9.97
C GLN A 91 -2.80 -27.73 -10.24
N PHE A 92 -2.43 -26.79 -9.35
CA PHE A 92 -2.84 -25.39 -9.40
C PHE A 92 -1.76 -24.48 -10.03
N LYS A 93 -0.71 -25.07 -10.62
CA LYS A 93 0.26 -24.29 -11.39
C LYS A 93 -0.44 -23.52 -12.50
N GLY A 94 -0.17 -22.22 -12.56
CA GLY A 94 -0.83 -21.29 -13.47
C GLY A 94 -1.91 -20.44 -12.81
N HIS A 95 -2.35 -20.78 -11.59
CA HIS A 95 -3.33 -20.01 -10.83
C HIS A 95 -2.75 -19.59 -9.47
N PRO A 96 -3.06 -18.39 -8.95
CA PRO A 96 -2.76 -18.06 -7.57
C PRO A 96 -3.55 -18.97 -6.63
N VAL A 97 -2.96 -19.28 -5.48
CA VAL A 97 -3.60 -20.11 -4.46
C VAL A 97 -3.76 -19.31 -3.18
N VAL A 98 -4.99 -19.25 -2.68
CA VAL A 98 -5.30 -18.77 -1.33
C VAL A 98 -5.39 -19.99 -0.42
N LEU A 99 -4.37 -20.17 0.43
CA LEU A 99 -4.25 -21.31 1.33
C LEU A 99 -4.46 -20.86 2.78
N THR A 100 -5.41 -21.46 3.47
CA THR A 100 -5.67 -21.23 4.89
C THR A 100 -5.67 -22.55 5.66
N PHE A 101 -5.99 -22.48 6.95
CA PHE A 101 -6.01 -23.59 7.87
C PHE A 101 -7.30 -23.57 8.69
N PHE A 102 -8.04 -24.68 8.70
CA PHE A 102 -9.33 -24.77 9.40
C PHE A 102 -9.41 -25.97 10.32
N ASP A 103 -10.09 -25.78 11.44
CA ASP A 103 -10.68 -26.82 12.28
C ASP A 103 -12.21 -26.76 12.08
N SER A 104 -12.79 -27.83 11.52
CA SER A 104 -14.21 -27.87 11.16
C SER A 104 -15.16 -27.90 12.36
N VAL A 105 -14.64 -28.19 13.55
CA VAL A 105 -15.40 -28.24 14.81
C VAL A 105 -14.89 -27.23 15.83
N CYS A 106 -14.12 -26.22 15.39
CA CYS A 106 -13.60 -25.19 16.28
C CYS A 106 -14.74 -24.53 17.09
N PRO A 107 -14.68 -24.56 18.43
CA PRO A 107 -15.71 -23.94 19.26
C PRO A 107 -15.55 -22.41 19.34
N HIS A 108 -14.44 -21.86 18.83
CA HIS A 108 -14.13 -20.44 18.88
C HIS A 108 -14.55 -19.71 17.59
N ALA A 109 -14.45 -18.38 17.63
CA ALA A 109 -14.89 -17.50 16.55
C ALA A 109 -13.87 -17.37 15.40
N ASP A 110 -12.62 -17.76 15.62
CA ASP A 110 -11.47 -17.58 14.74
C ASP A 110 -11.64 -18.24 13.36
N CYS A 111 -11.92 -19.55 13.28
CA CYS A 111 -12.19 -20.24 12.02
C CYS A 111 -13.44 -19.68 11.30
N SER A 112 -14.43 -19.24 12.09
CA SER A 112 -15.66 -18.66 11.56
C SER A 112 -15.44 -17.27 10.96
N LEU A 113 -14.59 -16.47 11.60
CA LEU A 113 -14.17 -15.15 11.15
C LEU A 113 -13.31 -15.26 9.88
N MET A 114 -12.37 -16.19 9.86
CA MET A 114 -11.53 -16.45 8.68
C MET A 114 -12.38 -16.88 7.47
N ALA A 115 -13.37 -17.76 7.65
CA ALA A 115 -14.32 -18.11 6.59
C ALA A 115 -15.10 -16.87 6.07
N ALA A 116 -15.46 -15.94 6.97
CA ALA A 116 -16.10 -14.68 6.58
C ALA A 116 -15.16 -13.77 5.78
N TYR A 117 -13.88 -13.69 6.15
CA TYR A 117 -12.88 -12.95 5.38
C TYR A 117 -12.69 -13.51 3.97
N LEU A 118 -12.61 -14.82 3.82
CA LEU A 118 -12.53 -15.45 2.49
C LEU A 118 -13.78 -15.17 1.65
N ASN A 119 -14.96 -15.21 2.26
CA ASN A 119 -16.21 -14.86 1.58
C ASN A 119 -16.24 -13.40 1.11
N SER A 120 -15.81 -12.46 1.96
CA SER A 120 -15.72 -11.05 1.58
C SER A 120 -14.70 -10.85 0.46
N THR A 121 -13.55 -11.52 0.54
CA THR A 121 -12.51 -11.49 -0.49
C THR A 121 -13.07 -11.97 -1.85
N ALA A 122 -13.71 -13.13 -1.87
CA ALA A 122 -14.30 -13.70 -3.07
C ALA A 122 -15.46 -12.86 -3.63
N HIS A 123 -16.19 -12.16 -2.76
CA HIS A 123 -17.21 -11.20 -3.15
C HIS A 123 -16.59 -9.98 -3.86
N ASP A 124 -15.55 -9.39 -3.26
CA ASP A 124 -14.86 -8.21 -3.79
C ASP A 124 -14.18 -8.48 -5.13
N MET A 125 -13.60 -9.67 -5.30
CA MET A 125 -13.02 -10.13 -6.58
C MET A 125 -14.06 -10.35 -7.68
N GLY A 126 -15.30 -10.63 -7.30
CA GLY A 126 -16.36 -11.02 -8.21
C GLY A 126 -16.19 -12.42 -8.81
N ALA A 127 -17.29 -12.93 -9.38
CA ALA A 127 -17.40 -14.34 -9.77
C ALA A 127 -16.42 -14.80 -10.87
N ALA A 128 -15.90 -13.90 -11.69
CA ALA A 128 -14.94 -14.23 -12.74
C ALA A 128 -13.55 -14.50 -12.16
N GLN A 129 -13.00 -13.56 -11.38
CA GLN A 129 -11.66 -13.70 -10.79
C GLN A 129 -11.64 -14.78 -9.71
N THR A 130 -12.71 -14.96 -8.95
CA THR A 130 -12.81 -16.02 -7.93
C THR A 130 -12.63 -17.43 -8.53
N LYS A 131 -12.91 -17.62 -9.83
CA LYS A 131 -12.67 -18.89 -10.55
C LYS A 131 -11.26 -19.03 -11.11
N GLU A 132 -10.50 -17.94 -11.18
CA GLU A 132 -9.09 -17.93 -11.61
C GLU A 132 -8.14 -18.19 -10.43
N VAL A 133 -8.68 -18.47 -9.24
CA VAL A 133 -7.95 -18.66 -7.98
C VAL A 133 -8.37 -19.96 -7.35
N ASP A 134 -7.39 -20.69 -6.85
CA ASP A 134 -7.60 -21.94 -6.14
C ASP A 134 -7.64 -21.68 -4.63
N TRP A 135 -8.71 -22.16 -3.98
CA TRP A 135 -8.99 -21.90 -2.57
C TRP A 135 -8.82 -23.20 -1.79
N ILE A 136 -7.90 -23.21 -0.83
CA ILE A 136 -7.54 -24.41 -0.09
C ILE A 136 -7.58 -24.12 1.40
N ALA A 137 -8.19 -25.01 2.17
CA ALA A 137 -8.01 -25.07 3.62
C ALA A 137 -7.36 -26.40 3.99
N LEU A 138 -6.24 -26.36 4.71
CA LEU A 138 -5.63 -27.55 5.31
C LEU A 138 -6.22 -27.78 6.71
N SER A 139 -6.55 -29.03 7.02
CA SER A 139 -7.07 -29.40 8.35
C SER A 139 -6.06 -29.09 9.47
N LEU A 140 -6.54 -28.44 10.53
CA LEU A 140 -5.85 -28.26 11.80
C LEU A 140 -6.26 -29.29 12.84
N ASN A 141 -7.38 -29.98 12.66
CA ASN A 141 -7.92 -30.89 13.65
C ASN A 141 -8.12 -32.30 13.09
N PRO A 142 -7.08 -33.02 12.66
CA PRO A 142 -7.18 -34.37 12.11
C PRO A 142 -7.69 -35.41 13.12
N TRP A 143 -7.84 -35.04 14.40
CA TRP A 143 -8.48 -35.88 15.42
C TRP A 143 -10.01 -35.90 15.29
N HIS A 144 -10.61 -34.83 14.75
CA HIS A 144 -12.07 -34.67 14.67
C HIS A 144 -12.59 -34.30 13.27
N ASP A 145 -11.75 -33.72 12.42
CA ASP A 145 -12.09 -33.35 11.05
C ASP A 145 -12.36 -34.60 10.21
N THR A 146 -13.57 -34.65 9.66
CA THR A 146 -14.06 -35.68 8.75
C THR A 146 -14.58 -35.02 7.49
N LYS A 147 -14.85 -35.82 6.45
CA LYS A 147 -15.48 -35.31 5.22
C LYS A 147 -16.82 -34.65 5.53
N GLU A 148 -17.56 -35.24 6.45
CA GLU A 148 -18.88 -34.80 6.88
C GLU A 148 -18.81 -33.50 7.66
N SER A 149 -17.89 -33.40 8.64
CA SER A 149 -17.73 -32.17 9.44
C SER A 149 -17.17 -31.01 8.60
N ALA A 150 -16.22 -31.28 7.69
CA ALA A 150 -15.72 -30.27 6.76
C ALA A 150 -16.83 -29.72 5.85
N LYS A 151 -17.65 -30.60 5.26
CA LYS A 151 -18.83 -30.16 4.47
C LYS A 151 -19.82 -29.35 5.29
N ALA A 152 -20.11 -29.80 6.51
CA ALA A 152 -21.00 -29.09 7.42
C ALA A 152 -20.44 -27.70 7.78
N PHE A 153 -19.15 -27.58 8.05
CA PHE A 153 -18.47 -26.31 8.31
C PHE A 153 -18.60 -25.36 7.12
N LEU A 154 -18.22 -25.79 5.91
CA LEU A 154 -18.32 -24.95 4.71
C LEU A 154 -19.75 -24.49 4.45
N SER A 155 -20.73 -25.38 4.65
CA SER A 155 -22.15 -25.04 4.48
C SER A 155 -22.66 -24.08 5.54
N THR A 156 -22.36 -24.32 6.82
CA THR A 156 -22.86 -23.50 7.95
C THR A 156 -22.17 -22.15 8.05
N ARG A 157 -20.98 -22.01 7.47
CA ARG A 157 -20.27 -20.72 7.32
C ARG A 157 -20.55 -20.04 5.99
N HIS A 158 -21.45 -20.60 5.17
CA HIS A 158 -21.84 -20.05 3.88
C HIS A 158 -20.64 -19.76 2.97
N VAL A 159 -19.66 -20.67 2.93
CA VAL A 159 -18.48 -20.53 2.07
C VAL A 159 -18.92 -20.56 0.60
N THR A 160 -18.67 -19.46 -0.12
CA THR A 160 -19.25 -19.19 -1.45
C THR A 160 -18.36 -19.58 -2.63
N MET A 161 -17.05 -19.58 -2.43
CA MET A 161 -16.05 -20.00 -3.42
C MET A 161 -15.83 -21.51 -3.37
N PRO A 162 -15.28 -22.14 -4.44
CA PRO A 162 -15.06 -23.58 -4.48
C PRO A 162 -13.85 -23.99 -3.63
N LEU A 163 -13.98 -23.88 -2.30
CA LEU A 163 -12.90 -24.19 -1.37
C LEU A 163 -12.73 -25.70 -1.19
N HIS A 164 -11.49 -26.17 -1.38
CA HIS A 164 -11.07 -27.52 -1.07
C HIS A 164 -10.62 -27.60 0.39
N PHE A 165 -11.41 -28.26 1.24
CA PHE A 165 -11.03 -28.54 2.62
C PHE A 165 -10.28 -29.87 2.64
N VAL A 166 -8.95 -29.78 2.66
CA VAL A 166 -8.02 -30.90 2.57
C VAL A 166 -7.85 -31.56 3.93
N LEU A 167 -8.08 -32.87 3.94
CA LEU A 167 -8.07 -33.74 5.11
C LEU A 167 -6.91 -34.74 5.05
N GLY A 168 -6.49 -35.23 6.20
CA GLY A 168 -5.42 -36.23 6.30
C GLY A 168 -5.21 -36.69 7.72
N SER A 169 -4.41 -37.74 7.87
CA SER A 169 -4.04 -38.24 9.20
C SER A 169 -3.10 -37.28 9.92
N LEU A 170 -3.01 -37.40 11.24
CA LEU A 170 -2.06 -36.63 12.05
C LEU A 170 -0.61 -36.74 11.53
N ALA A 171 -0.20 -37.95 11.13
CA ALA A 171 1.15 -38.19 10.58
C ALA A 171 1.42 -37.45 9.26
N GLN A 172 0.37 -37.12 8.50
CA GLN A 172 0.46 -36.34 7.27
C GLN A 172 0.38 -34.84 7.53
N MET A 173 -0.41 -34.42 8.52
CA MET A 173 -0.63 -33.00 8.83
C MET A 173 0.50 -32.37 9.64
N VAL A 174 1.10 -33.09 10.59
CA VAL A 174 2.19 -32.56 11.43
C VAL A 174 3.37 -32.01 10.62
N PRO A 175 3.90 -32.71 9.59
CA PRO A 175 4.95 -32.16 8.74
C PRO A 175 4.50 -30.90 7.96
N LEU A 176 3.25 -30.84 7.53
CA LEU A 176 2.71 -29.68 6.80
C LEU A 176 2.56 -28.47 7.72
N TRP A 177 2.05 -28.66 8.92
CA TRP A 177 1.99 -27.57 9.92
C TRP A 177 3.38 -27.04 10.21
N SER A 178 4.36 -27.92 10.42
CA SER A 178 5.76 -27.49 10.62
C SER A 178 6.33 -26.74 9.42
N ALA A 179 6.02 -27.16 8.19
CA ALA A 179 6.54 -26.56 6.97
C ALA A 179 5.90 -25.19 6.68
N TYR A 180 4.63 -25.02 7.05
CA TYR A 180 3.90 -23.75 6.97
C TYR A 180 3.91 -22.97 8.30
N HIS A 181 4.81 -23.30 9.22
CA HIS A 181 4.93 -22.60 10.52
C HIS A 181 3.62 -22.47 11.32
N MET A 182 2.68 -23.37 11.12
CA MET A 182 1.40 -23.44 11.83
C MET A 182 1.53 -24.33 13.06
N GLN A 183 0.76 -24.01 14.10
CA GLN A 183 0.65 -24.80 15.31
C GLN A 183 -0.77 -25.34 15.46
N SER A 184 -0.87 -26.59 15.89
CA SER A 184 -2.11 -27.24 16.30
C SER A 184 -1.82 -28.18 17.45
N ILE A 185 -2.51 -27.98 18.58
CA ILE A 185 -2.25 -28.66 19.84
C ILE A 185 -3.59 -29.16 20.40
N LEU A 186 -3.77 -30.49 20.45
CA LEU A 186 -4.89 -31.12 21.13
C LEU A 186 -4.73 -31.01 22.64
N GLN A 187 -5.71 -30.38 23.30
CA GLN A 187 -5.75 -30.25 24.75
C GLN A 187 -6.45 -31.44 25.42
N PRO A 188 -6.19 -31.71 26.72
CA PRO A 188 -6.82 -32.81 27.44
C PRO A 188 -8.35 -32.77 27.47
N ASN A 189 -8.96 -31.59 27.30
CA ASN A 189 -10.40 -31.41 27.24
C ASN A 189 -11.00 -31.66 25.84
N GLY A 190 -10.19 -32.10 24.87
CA GLY A 190 -10.60 -32.38 23.49
C GLY A 190 -10.63 -31.16 22.57
N VAL A 191 -10.36 -29.96 23.08
CA VAL A 191 -10.28 -28.73 22.27
C VAL A 191 -8.91 -28.65 21.60
N VAL A 192 -8.88 -28.24 20.34
CA VAL A 192 -7.62 -27.92 19.65
C VAL A 192 -7.35 -26.43 19.78
N ILE A 193 -6.15 -26.08 20.25
CA ILE A 193 -5.62 -24.71 20.13
C ILE A 193 -4.76 -24.67 18.88
N HIS A 194 -5.00 -23.68 18.02
CA HIS A 194 -4.29 -23.57 16.76
C HIS A 194 -3.99 -22.11 16.41
N THR A 195 -3.01 -21.93 15.53
CA THR A 195 -2.79 -20.67 14.83
C THR A 195 -3.76 -20.53 13.65
N THR A 196 -3.97 -19.31 13.18
CA THR A 196 -4.81 -18.98 12.02
C THR A 196 -3.99 -18.16 11.02
N GLY A 197 -4.51 -18.00 9.80
CA GLY A 197 -3.89 -17.14 8.79
C GLY A 197 -4.12 -17.60 7.36
N VAL A 198 -3.62 -16.81 6.43
CA VAL A 198 -3.71 -17.05 4.99
C VAL A 198 -2.34 -16.90 4.35
N TYR A 199 -1.93 -17.93 3.64
CA TYR A 199 -0.81 -17.90 2.70
C TYR A 199 -1.35 -17.60 1.31
N LEU A 200 -0.77 -16.59 0.68
CA LEU A 200 -1.01 -16.31 -0.73
C LEU A 200 0.16 -16.81 -1.56
N LEU A 201 -0.13 -17.75 -2.46
CA LEU A 201 0.84 -18.36 -3.35
C LEU A 201 0.67 -17.83 -4.78
N ASP A 202 1.79 -17.58 -5.46
CA ASP A 202 1.75 -17.21 -6.88
C ASP A 202 1.46 -18.41 -7.79
N GLN A 203 1.32 -18.11 -9.09
CA GLN A 203 1.03 -19.10 -10.13
C GLN A 203 2.14 -20.14 -10.32
N GLN A 204 3.33 -19.90 -9.79
CA GLN A 204 4.44 -20.85 -9.80
C GLN A 204 4.45 -21.73 -8.54
N GLY A 205 3.52 -21.51 -7.60
CA GLY A 205 3.42 -22.22 -6.33
C GLY A 205 4.44 -21.73 -5.31
N ARG A 206 4.81 -20.44 -5.35
CA ARG A 206 5.72 -19.83 -4.37
C ARG A 206 4.95 -19.00 -3.36
N GLU A 207 5.39 -19.04 -2.12
CA GLU A 207 4.87 -18.24 -1.02
C GLU A 207 5.23 -16.76 -1.21
N ARG A 208 4.21 -15.92 -1.35
CA ARG A 208 4.41 -14.49 -1.58
C ARG A 208 4.17 -13.69 -0.32
N VAL A 209 3.00 -13.85 0.29
CA VAL A 209 2.65 -13.15 1.53
C VAL A 209 1.88 -14.04 2.49
N PHE A 210 2.06 -13.76 3.78
CA PHE A 210 1.24 -14.25 4.88
C PHE A 210 0.38 -13.12 5.46
N LEU A 211 -0.89 -13.40 5.68
CA LEU A 211 -1.85 -12.53 6.37
C LEU A 211 -2.30 -13.23 7.65
N ASP A 212 -1.99 -12.62 8.78
CA ASP A 212 -2.46 -13.08 10.08
C ASP A 212 -3.95 -12.76 10.28
N GLU A 213 -4.60 -13.35 11.28
CA GLU A 213 -5.97 -13.01 11.63
C GLU A 213 -6.18 -11.51 11.89
N GLY A 214 -7.37 -11.01 11.55
CA GLY A 214 -7.71 -9.58 11.68
C GLY A 214 -7.38 -8.72 10.46
N PHE A 215 -6.89 -9.29 9.36
CA PHE A 215 -6.65 -8.55 8.11
C PHE A 215 -7.94 -8.02 7.47
N ASP A 216 -7.83 -6.91 6.71
CA ASP A 216 -8.92 -6.41 5.86
C ASP A 216 -9.06 -7.31 4.62
N PRO A 217 -10.23 -7.94 4.35
CA PRO A 217 -10.43 -8.78 3.15
C PRO A 217 -10.09 -8.10 1.82
N ARG A 218 -10.19 -6.77 1.73
CA ARG A 218 -9.78 -6.02 0.53
C ARG A 218 -8.28 -6.12 0.26
N MET A 219 -7.48 -6.31 1.31
CA MET A 219 -6.05 -6.53 1.19
C MET A 219 -5.76 -7.81 0.40
N LEU A 220 -6.41 -8.90 0.78
CA LEU A 220 -6.27 -10.18 0.10
C LEU A 220 -6.80 -10.13 -1.33
N SER A 221 -7.94 -9.46 -1.59
CA SER A 221 -8.49 -9.37 -2.95
C SER A 221 -7.60 -8.53 -3.87
N ASN A 222 -7.01 -7.45 -3.36
CA ASN A 222 -6.01 -6.67 -4.08
C ASN A 222 -4.77 -7.52 -4.40
N ASP A 223 -4.16 -8.16 -3.40
CA ASP A 223 -2.96 -8.98 -3.60
C ASP A 223 -3.19 -10.12 -4.60
N VAL A 224 -4.36 -10.76 -4.53
CA VAL A 224 -4.77 -11.77 -5.51
C VAL A 224 -4.90 -11.17 -6.92
N HIS A 225 -5.50 -9.98 -7.05
CA HIS A 225 -5.57 -9.27 -8.34
C HIS A 225 -4.17 -9.00 -8.92
N LEU A 226 -3.18 -8.70 -8.07
CA LEU A 226 -1.79 -8.52 -8.50
C LEU A 226 -1.22 -9.83 -9.02
N LEU A 227 -1.41 -10.95 -8.33
CA LEU A 227 -0.90 -12.24 -8.79
C LEU A 227 -1.61 -12.77 -10.04
N LEU A 228 -2.87 -12.38 -10.27
CA LEU A 228 -3.58 -12.66 -11.52
C LEU A 228 -3.07 -11.81 -12.70
N THR A 229 -2.54 -10.61 -12.42
CA THR A 229 -2.05 -9.67 -13.44
C THR A 229 -0.55 -9.75 -13.67
N ASP A 230 0.26 -10.16 -12.69
CA ASP A 230 1.71 -10.40 -12.81
C ASP A 230 2.03 -11.35 -13.98
N SER A 231 1.16 -12.33 -14.25
CA SER A 231 1.30 -13.22 -15.41
C SER A 231 0.84 -12.63 -16.73
N LYS A 232 -0.06 -11.65 -16.71
CA LYS A 232 -0.46 -10.88 -17.89
C LYS A 232 0.64 -9.87 -18.25
N ILE A 233 1.30 -9.31 -17.25
CA ILE A 233 2.43 -8.38 -17.38
C ILE A 233 3.73 -9.12 -17.72
N ALA A 234 4.06 -10.27 -17.13
CA ALA A 234 5.25 -11.06 -17.49
C ALA A 234 5.24 -11.51 -18.95
N ASN A 235 4.05 -11.76 -19.52
CA ASN A 235 3.87 -12.03 -20.95
C ASN A 235 3.94 -10.76 -21.83
N GLN A 236 3.84 -9.56 -21.26
CA GLN A 236 3.99 -8.27 -21.97
C GLN A 236 5.36 -7.60 -21.75
N LYS A 237 6.05 -7.89 -20.65
CA LYS A 237 7.32 -7.29 -20.18
C LYS A 237 8.56 -7.84 -20.89
N ALA A 238 8.40 -8.65 -21.94
CA ALA A 238 9.46 -8.93 -22.92
C ALA A 238 9.80 -7.71 -23.81
N THR A 239 9.15 -6.56 -23.59
CA THR A 239 9.39 -5.34 -24.33
C THR A 239 9.34 -4.12 -23.39
N VAL A 240 10.47 -3.40 -23.34
CA VAL A 240 10.67 -2.04 -22.78
C VAL A 240 10.96 -1.98 -21.26
N GLY A 241 12.13 -1.40 -20.95
CA GLY A 241 12.65 -1.20 -19.60
C GLY A 241 12.64 0.25 -19.11
N GLY A 242 12.80 0.37 -17.78
CA GLY A 242 13.47 1.44 -17.02
C GLY A 242 12.91 2.87 -17.04
N ALA A 243 12.44 3.36 -15.87
CA ALA A 243 12.90 4.60 -15.19
C ALA A 243 11.91 5.09 -14.10
N SER A 244 12.46 5.78 -13.07
CA SER A 244 11.91 6.17 -11.77
C SER A 244 11.42 7.64 -11.66
N GLY A 245 10.50 7.94 -10.72
CA GLY A 245 10.10 9.29 -10.29
C GLY A 245 9.11 9.32 -9.11
N GLN A 246 9.29 10.25 -8.15
CA GLN A 246 8.51 10.38 -6.90
C GLN A 246 7.05 10.85 -7.12
N SER A 247 6.11 10.31 -6.34
CA SER A 247 4.72 10.78 -6.28
C SER A 247 4.13 10.73 -4.85
N HIS A 248 3.25 11.67 -4.53
CA HIS A 248 2.38 11.67 -3.35
C HIS A 248 1.08 10.95 -3.74
N ALA A 249 0.83 9.75 -3.21
CA ALA A 249 -0.37 8.94 -3.48
C ALA A 249 -0.96 8.41 -2.16
N PRO A 250 -2.30 8.24 -2.06
CA PRO A 250 -2.94 7.76 -0.84
C PRO A 250 -2.51 6.32 -0.53
N GLY A 251 -1.97 6.09 0.66
CA GLY A 251 -1.46 4.78 1.07
C GLY A 251 0.00 4.77 1.53
N TYR A 252 0.70 5.90 1.59
CA TYR A 252 1.98 6.05 2.31
C TYR A 252 2.24 7.54 2.60
N THR A 253 2.92 7.82 3.70
CA THR A 253 3.37 9.18 4.04
C THR A 253 4.88 9.23 3.84
N THR A 254 5.33 10.00 2.85
CA THR A 254 6.75 10.31 2.67
C THR A 254 7.04 11.71 3.20
N LEU A 255 7.97 11.80 4.15
CA LEU A 255 8.39 13.03 4.80
C LEU A 255 9.90 13.17 4.66
N THR A 256 10.35 14.32 4.19
CA THR A 256 11.78 14.62 4.06
C THR A 256 12.17 15.73 5.01
N GLN A 257 13.28 15.56 5.72
CA GLN A 257 13.88 16.58 6.57
C GLN A 257 15.33 16.80 6.18
N THR A 258 15.71 18.07 6.05
CA THR A 258 17.07 18.50 5.75
C THR A 258 17.71 19.12 6.99
N SER A 259 18.95 18.73 7.28
CA SER A 259 19.79 19.27 8.33
C SER A 259 21.17 19.64 7.76
N PRO A 260 22.01 20.41 8.48
CA PRO A 260 23.39 20.65 8.07
C PRO A 260 24.24 19.37 7.94
N ALA A 261 23.85 18.29 8.62
CA ALA A 261 24.54 17.00 8.56
C ALA A 261 24.10 16.13 7.36
N GLY A 262 22.94 16.40 6.78
CA GLY A 262 22.40 15.61 5.67
C GLY A 262 20.87 15.67 5.55
N VAL A 263 20.34 14.87 4.62
CA VAL A 263 18.91 14.73 4.32
C VAL A 263 18.44 13.34 4.75
N LEU A 264 17.31 13.29 5.46
CA LEU A 264 16.59 12.06 5.77
C LEU A 264 15.22 12.09 5.12
N THR A 265 14.84 11.02 4.42
CA THR A 265 13.49 10.81 3.90
C THR A 265 12.91 9.57 4.57
N LEU A 266 11.83 9.76 5.34
CA LEU A 266 11.04 8.69 5.92
C LEU A 266 9.81 8.43 5.06
N THR A 267 9.66 7.20 4.56
CA THR A 267 8.42 6.71 3.98
C THR A 267 7.77 5.73 4.95
N ALA A 268 6.57 6.07 5.42
CA ALA A 268 5.74 5.25 6.30
C ALA A 268 4.51 4.76 5.54
N SER A 269 4.37 3.45 5.37
CA SER A 269 3.27 2.78 4.63
C SER A 269 2.55 1.78 5.55
N PRO A 270 1.21 1.62 5.48
CA PRO A 270 0.30 2.15 4.45
C PRO A 270 -0.44 3.45 4.82
N GLY A 271 -0.11 4.11 5.94
CA GLY A 271 -0.91 5.25 6.42
C GLY A 271 -2.31 4.87 6.93
N GLN A 272 -2.57 3.56 7.08
CA GLN A 272 -3.74 2.98 7.75
C GLN A 272 -3.28 1.98 8.82
N TYR A 273 -4.15 1.67 9.78
CA TYR A 273 -3.85 0.80 10.93
C TYR A 273 -3.25 -0.57 10.53
N GLY A 274 -2.32 -1.09 11.32
CA GLY A 274 -1.70 -2.40 11.10
C GLY A 274 -0.18 -2.37 11.11
N THR A 275 0.44 -3.31 10.38
CA THR A 275 1.90 -3.39 10.23
C THR A 275 2.37 -2.26 9.33
N TYR A 276 3.12 -1.32 9.91
CA TYR A 276 3.80 -0.28 9.18
C TYR A 276 5.14 -0.77 8.66
N SER A 277 5.41 -0.47 7.40
CA SER A 277 6.76 -0.52 6.83
C SER A 277 7.33 0.89 6.84
N PHE A 278 8.50 1.03 7.44
CA PHE A 278 9.27 2.26 7.48
C PHE A 278 10.49 2.07 6.59
N GLU A 279 10.61 2.94 5.60
CA GLU A 279 11.79 3.04 4.77
C GLU A 279 12.43 4.40 5.02
N VAL A 280 13.74 4.40 5.27
CA VAL A 280 14.53 5.59 5.54
C VAL A 280 15.63 5.66 4.50
N GLU A 281 15.62 6.72 3.71
CA GLU A 281 16.77 7.10 2.89
C GLU A 281 17.58 8.17 3.60
N ALA A 282 18.89 7.97 3.67
CA ALA A 282 19.81 8.91 4.30
C ALA A 282 20.91 9.33 3.34
N TRP A 283 21.09 10.65 3.23
CA TRP A 283 22.06 11.27 2.34
C TRP A 283 22.86 12.31 3.11
N GLU A 284 24.18 12.34 2.91
CA GLU A 284 25.05 13.40 3.42
C GLU A 284 24.77 14.73 2.71
N ALA A 285 25.24 15.84 3.29
CA ALA A 285 25.05 17.18 2.73
C ALA A 285 25.62 17.36 1.30
N GLN A 286 26.55 16.49 0.90
CA GLN A 286 27.22 16.45 -0.40
C GLN A 286 26.47 15.59 -1.43
N GLY A 287 25.34 14.97 -1.06
CA GLY A 287 24.55 14.10 -1.94
C GLY A 287 25.10 12.69 -2.08
N ILE A 288 25.89 12.23 -1.11
CA ILE A 288 26.42 10.87 -1.02
C ILE A 288 25.49 10.05 -0.10
N PRO A 289 25.12 8.80 -0.45
CA PRO A 289 24.36 7.94 0.45
C PRO A 289 25.10 7.72 1.76
N ALA A 290 24.42 7.92 2.88
CA ALA A 290 25.03 7.84 4.21
C ALA A 290 24.94 6.40 4.76
N GLU A 291 26.10 5.77 4.92
CA GLU A 291 26.24 4.40 5.43
C GLU A 291 26.57 4.39 6.92
N GLY A 292 25.83 3.60 7.69
CA GLY A 292 25.92 3.65 9.14
C GLY A 292 24.96 2.72 9.87
N THR A 293 24.90 2.90 11.18
CA THR A 293 23.89 2.24 12.02
C THR A 293 22.71 3.18 12.17
N ALA A 294 21.52 2.71 11.78
CA ALA A 294 20.29 3.47 11.81
C ALA A 294 19.32 2.93 12.87
N SER A 295 18.62 3.84 13.56
CA SER A 295 17.58 3.51 14.52
C SER A 295 16.42 4.50 14.42
N MET A 296 15.24 4.06 14.81
CA MET A 296 14.04 4.88 14.85
C MET A 296 13.31 4.70 16.18
N ASP A 297 13.02 5.83 16.83
CA ASP A 297 12.21 5.89 18.04
C ASP A 297 10.80 6.35 17.68
N LEU A 298 9.81 5.52 17.98
CA LEU A 298 8.40 5.82 17.73
C LEU A 298 7.67 6.15 19.03
N SER A 299 6.85 7.21 19.00
CA SER A 299 5.98 7.58 20.11
C SER A 299 4.66 8.17 19.61
N MET A 300 3.60 8.04 20.40
CA MET A 300 2.34 8.73 20.14
C MET A 300 2.37 10.14 20.69
N THR A 301 1.85 11.09 19.91
CA THR A 301 1.77 12.49 20.33
C THR A 301 0.53 12.78 21.17
N SER A 302 -0.52 11.96 21.05
CA SER A 302 -1.79 12.14 21.75
C SER A 302 -1.91 11.36 23.07
N MET A 303 -1.11 10.31 23.29
CA MET A 303 -1.12 9.49 24.50
C MET A 303 0.28 8.98 24.86
N ASN A 304 0.59 8.91 26.15
CA ASN A 304 1.90 8.44 26.62
C ASN A 304 1.96 6.91 26.72
N MET A 305 2.43 6.27 25.64
CA MET A 305 2.58 4.81 25.52
C MET A 305 4.02 4.31 25.79
N GLY A 306 4.93 5.20 26.19
CA GLY A 306 6.38 4.91 26.15
C GLY A 306 6.95 4.98 24.73
N VAL A 307 8.27 5.10 24.62
CA VAL A 307 8.98 5.15 23.34
C VAL A 307 9.28 3.74 22.88
N LEU A 308 8.90 3.41 21.64
CA LEU A 308 9.25 2.15 20.99
C LEU A 308 10.54 2.33 20.21
N HIS A 309 11.59 1.62 20.63
CA HIS A 309 12.89 1.64 19.96
C HIS A 309 12.93 0.58 18.86
N ILE A 310 13.04 1.02 17.61
CA ILE A 310 13.06 0.15 16.43
C ILE A 310 14.45 0.22 15.76
N PRO A 311 15.23 -0.88 15.75
CA PRO A 311 16.45 -0.93 14.96
C PRO A 311 16.09 -0.96 13.47
N LEU A 312 16.79 -0.17 12.65
CA LEU A 312 16.64 -0.18 11.21
C LEU A 312 17.74 -1.06 10.60
N SER A 313 17.37 -1.93 9.66
CA SER A 313 18.31 -2.76 8.90
C SER A 313 18.59 -2.15 7.53
N THR A 314 19.79 -2.36 6.98
CA THR A 314 20.08 -2.00 5.57
C THR A 314 19.10 -2.73 4.64
N SER A 315 18.51 -2.02 3.69
CA SER A 315 17.49 -2.57 2.79
C SER A 315 18.03 -3.76 1.98
N GLY A 316 17.20 -4.81 1.83
CA GLY A 316 17.60 -6.10 1.24
C GLY A 316 17.90 -6.07 -0.26
N ASP A 317 17.58 -4.98 -0.93
CA ASP A 317 17.95 -4.70 -2.33
C ASP A 317 19.37 -4.13 -2.49
N GLY A 318 20.05 -3.82 -1.37
CA GLY A 318 21.42 -3.35 -1.37
C GLY A 318 21.59 -1.91 -1.88
N ALA A 319 20.51 -1.12 -1.90
CA ALA A 319 20.57 0.29 -2.25
C ALA A 319 21.36 1.06 -1.17
N PRO A 320 22.49 1.71 -1.52
CA PRO A 320 23.28 2.47 -0.54
C PRO A 320 22.46 3.57 0.11
N GLY A 321 22.61 3.75 1.42
CA GLY A 321 21.91 4.77 2.21
C GLY A 321 20.43 4.47 2.50
N THR A 322 19.93 3.28 2.19
CA THR A 322 18.54 2.89 2.44
C THR A 322 18.42 1.90 3.58
N TYR A 323 17.52 2.18 4.52
CA TYR A 323 17.26 1.38 5.70
C TYR A 323 15.77 1.08 5.82
N SER A 324 15.43 -0.08 6.36
CA SER A 324 14.05 -0.50 6.57
C SER A 324 13.81 -1.12 7.93
N ALA A 325 12.58 -0.97 8.42
CA ALA A 325 12.06 -1.76 9.52
C ALA A 325 10.55 -1.94 9.39
N HIS A 326 10.06 -2.97 10.09
CA HIS A 326 8.64 -3.23 10.25
C HIS A 326 8.25 -2.99 11.71
N GLY A 327 7.11 -2.36 11.93
CA GLY A 327 6.58 -2.12 13.28
C GLY A 327 5.07 -2.05 13.25
N VAL A 328 4.41 -2.40 14.35
CA VAL A 328 2.95 -2.34 14.45
C VAL A 328 2.56 -1.00 15.07
N LEU A 329 1.74 -0.21 14.36
CA LEU A 329 1.06 0.94 14.95
C LEU A 329 -0.33 0.50 15.39
N SER A 330 -0.46 0.15 16.67
CA SER A 330 -1.63 -0.49 17.25
C SER A 330 -2.82 0.44 17.51
N MET A 331 -2.66 1.75 17.29
CA MET A 331 -3.69 2.75 17.59
C MET A 331 -3.73 3.87 16.55
N GLU A 332 -4.96 4.30 16.23
CA GLU A 332 -5.22 5.53 15.49
C GLU A 332 -4.66 6.75 16.25
N GLY A 333 -4.09 7.70 15.53
CA GLY A 333 -3.68 8.98 16.10
C GLY A 333 -2.43 9.57 15.47
N GLY A 334 -1.93 10.64 16.09
CA GLY A 334 -0.68 11.27 15.71
C GLY A 334 0.52 10.49 16.25
N TRP A 335 1.47 10.24 15.38
CA TRP A 335 2.72 9.55 15.66
C TRP A 335 3.91 10.47 15.40
N GLN A 336 4.95 10.29 16.21
CA GLN A 336 6.25 10.90 16.05
C GLN A 336 7.27 9.79 15.81
N ALA A 337 8.07 9.94 14.75
CA ALA A 337 9.24 9.11 14.48
C ALA A 337 10.49 9.96 14.59
N VAL A 338 11.40 9.59 15.48
CA VAL A 338 12.74 10.19 15.57
C VAL A 338 13.73 9.20 14.98
N VAL A 339 14.25 9.51 13.81
CA VAL A 339 15.24 8.69 13.10
C VAL A 339 16.63 9.24 13.41
N THR A 340 17.57 8.36 13.71
CA THR A 340 18.98 8.70 13.88
C THR A 340 19.84 7.72 13.11
N LEU A 341 20.70 8.27 12.25
CA LEU A 341 21.76 7.55 11.56
C LEU A 341 23.11 7.96 12.17
N THR A 342 23.90 6.97 12.55
CA THR A 342 25.30 7.17 12.97
C THR A 342 26.23 6.62 11.90
N PRO A 343 26.90 7.49 11.12
CA PRO A 343 27.84 7.08 10.09
C PRO A 343 29.02 6.25 10.64
N TRP A 344 29.47 5.24 9.89
CA TRP A 344 30.61 4.40 10.32
C TRP A 344 31.98 5.07 10.15
N ASP A 345 32.04 6.11 9.33
CA ASP A 345 33.26 6.89 9.04
C ASP A 345 33.63 7.87 10.17
N GLY A 346 32.78 7.99 11.20
CA GLY A 346 32.97 8.91 12.32
C GLY A 346 32.43 10.33 12.09
N SER A 347 31.72 10.55 10.97
CA SER A 347 31.01 11.79 10.71
C SER A 347 29.89 12.03 11.74
N PRO A 348 29.46 13.30 11.96
CA PRO A 348 28.39 13.61 12.91
C PRO A 348 27.08 12.85 12.58
N PRO A 349 26.30 12.42 13.59
CA PRO A 349 25.02 11.76 13.35
C PRO A 349 24.03 12.64 12.58
N ILE A 350 23.25 12.00 11.70
CA ILE A 350 22.15 12.63 10.98
C ILE A 350 20.87 12.22 11.69
N SER A 351 20.12 13.19 12.22
CA SER A 351 18.87 12.94 12.94
C SER A 351 17.71 13.76 12.38
N GLY A 352 16.52 13.16 12.39
CA GLY A 352 15.30 13.81 11.92
C GLY A 352 14.08 13.38 12.74
N THR A 353 13.18 14.33 12.96
CA THR A 353 11.88 14.13 13.61
C THR A 353 10.77 14.31 12.60
N PHE A 354 9.96 13.26 12.45
CA PHE A 354 8.86 13.18 11.51
C PHE A 354 7.54 13.04 12.27
N HIS A 355 6.50 13.71 11.77
CA HIS A 355 5.15 13.63 12.32
C HIS A 355 4.19 13.17 11.24
N PHE A 356 3.42 12.12 11.54
CA PHE A 356 2.42 11.59 10.64
C PHE A 356 1.20 11.11 11.43
N THR A 357 0.07 10.92 10.75
CA THR A 357 -1.16 10.43 11.35
C THR A 357 -1.44 9.03 10.85
N ALA A 358 -1.74 8.10 11.76
CA ALA A 358 -2.35 6.82 11.42
C ALA A 358 -3.87 6.96 11.54
N SER A 359 -4.59 6.89 10.42
CA SER A 359 -6.06 6.95 10.35
C SER A 359 -6.67 5.57 10.04
N TYR A 360 -7.97 5.39 10.28
CA TYR A 360 -8.72 4.17 9.90
C TYR A 360 -8.62 3.82 8.41
#